data_AF-A0A954KT53-F1
#
_entry.id   AF-A0A954KT53-F1
#
_cell.length_a   1.000
_cell.length_b   1.000
_cell.length_c   1.000
_cell.angle_alpha   90.00
_cell.angle_beta   90.00
_cell.angle_gamma   90.00
#
_symmetry.space_group_name_H-M   'P 1'
#
loop_
_entity.id
_entity.type
_entity.pdbx_description
1 polymer ?
#
loop_
_entity_poly.entity_id
_entity_poly.type
_entity_poly.pdbx_seq_one_letter_code
_entity_poly.pdbx_strand_id
1 'polypeptide(L)'
;MARAGASAIGLNFFEKSKRAVNLDQASEIAAAVRGELDLVGLFVNHSRDDVFEIAREVELDWIQLHGDESVEFLRELQSELPNVRLMKAFRIGADGFAGMARFLEECVTSNVTL
;
A
#
# COMPACT_ATOMS: atom_id res chain seq x y z
N MET A 1 -16.98 3.27 12.00
CA MET A 1 -15.54 3.56 12.15
C MET A 1 -15.21 5.04 11.99
N ALA A 2 -15.84 5.79 11.08
CA ALA A 2 -15.64 7.24 10.93
C ALA A 2 -15.96 8.10 12.19
N ARG A 3 -16.86 7.63 13.07
CA ARG A 3 -17.22 8.34 14.33
C ARG A 3 -16.11 8.42 15.38
N ALA A 4 -14.98 7.74 15.20
CA ALA A 4 -13.84 7.80 16.12
C ALA A 4 -12.76 8.81 15.69
N GLY A 5 -12.97 9.56 14.60
CA GLY A 5 -12.01 10.54 14.09
C GLY A 5 -10.86 9.94 13.27
N ALA A 6 -10.99 8.69 12.82
CA ALA A 6 -10.06 8.11 11.86
C ALA A 6 -10.18 8.80 10.50
N SER A 7 -9.06 8.93 9.78
CA SER A 7 -9.02 9.49 8.41
C SER A 7 -8.78 8.44 7.33
N ALA A 8 -8.46 7.21 7.71
CA ALA A 8 -8.15 6.12 6.81
C ALA A 8 -8.52 4.76 7.42
N ILE A 9 -8.74 3.76 6.57
CA ILE A 9 -8.89 2.36 6.95
C ILE A 9 -7.88 1.47 6.19
N GLY A 10 -7.26 0.53 6.91
CA GLY A 10 -6.33 -0.43 6.33
C GLY A 10 -6.99 -1.75 5.99
N LEU A 11 -6.88 -2.17 4.73
CA LEU A 11 -7.30 -3.45 4.19
C LEU A 11 -6.04 -4.31 3.98
N ASN A 12 -5.97 -5.46 4.67
CA ASN A 12 -4.78 -6.29 4.66
C ASN A 12 -4.95 -7.43 3.67
N PHE A 13 -4.17 -7.44 2.59
CA PHE A 13 -4.20 -8.49 1.57
C PHE A 13 -3.16 -9.59 1.79
N PHE A 14 -2.39 -9.53 2.89
CA PHE A 14 -1.42 -10.58 3.21
C PHE A 14 -2.09 -11.79 3.86
N GLU A 15 -2.30 -12.86 3.10
CA GLU A 15 -3.03 -14.07 3.51
C GLU A 15 -2.55 -14.73 4.81
N LYS A 16 -1.27 -14.60 5.17
CA LYS A 16 -0.74 -15.16 6.44
C LYS A 16 -1.16 -14.35 7.67
N SER A 17 -1.80 -13.20 7.49
CA SER A 17 -2.32 -12.36 8.55
C SER A 17 -3.69 -12.85 9.03
N LYS A 18 -3.91 -12.88 10.35
CA LYS A 18 -5.25 -13.13 10.92
C LYS A 18 -6.29 -12.05 10.57
N ARG A 19 -5.83 -10.91 10.04
CA ARG A 19 -6.64 -9.77 9.63
C ARG A 19 -6.76 -9.68 8.11
N ALA A 20 -6.35 -10.72 7.39
CA ALA A 20 -6.43 -10.75 5.94
C ALA A 20 -7.90 -10.63 5.49
N VAL A 21 -8.13 -9.85 4.45
CA VAL A 21 -9.40 -9.74 3.73
C VAL A 21 -9.21 -10.21 2.30
N ASN A 22 -10.23 -10.83 1.73
CA ASN A 22 -10.27 -11.11 0.30
C ASN A 22 -10.87 -9.91 -0.47
N LEU A 23 -10.90 -10.01 -1.79
CA LEU A 23 -11.38 -8.95 -2.67
C LEU A 23 -12.85 -8.58 -2.42
N ASP A 24 -13.74 -9.57 -2.30
CA ASP A 24 -15.16 -9.34 -2.01
C ASP A 24 -15.36 -8.57 -0.70
N GLN A 25 -14.68 -9.00 0.37
CA GLN A 25 -14.73 -8.33 1.68
C GLN A 25 -14.17 -6.91 1.61
N ALA A 26 -13.06 -6.71 0.89
CA ALA A 26 -12.47 -5.40 0.70
C ALA A 26 -13.43 -4.45 -0.04
N SER A 27 -14.09 -4.93 -1.09
CA SER A 27 -15.08 -4.18 -1.86
C SER A 27 -16.32 -3.82 -1.03
N GLU A 28 -16.82 -4.75 -0.21
CA GLU A 28 -17.92 -4.47 0.73
C GLU A 28 -17.54 -3.40 1.77
N ILE A 29 -16.34 -3.52 2.37
CA ILE A 29 -15.84 -2.54 3.34
C ILE A 29 -15.66 -1.18 2.68
N ALA A 30 -15.06 -1.14 1.49
CA ALA A 30 -14.82 0.07 0.73
C ALA A 30 -16.13 0.79 0.42
N ALA A 31 -17.14 0.07 -0.09
CA ALA A 31 -18.45 0.63 -0.36
C ALA A 31 -19.12 1.25 0.88
N ALA A 32 -18.88 0.69 2.07
CA ALA A 32 -19.45 1.18 3.32
C ALA A 32 -18.78 2.44 3.89
N VAL A 33 -17.56 2.79 3.46
CA VAL A 33 -16.78 3.91 4.03
C VAL A 33 -16.27 4.92 3.00
N ARG A 34 -16.45 4.65 1.71
CA ARG A 34 -15.98 5.49 0.61
C ARG A 34 -16.50 6.93 0.77
N GLY A 35 -15.62 7.89 0.58
CA GLY A 35 -15.90 9.32 0.76
C GLY A 35 -15.84 9.81 2.21
N GLU A 36 -15.75 8.91 3.19
CA GLU A 36 -15.52 9.26 4.60
C GLU A 36 -14.08 8.96 5.06
N LEU A 37 -13.46 7.90 4.54
CA LEU A 37 -12.12 7.44 4.91
C LEU A 37 -11.30 7.13 3.66
N ASP A 38 -10.00 7.44 3.71
CA ASP A 38 -9.03 6.95 2.73
C ASP A 38 -8.91 5.42 2.83
N LEU A 39 -8.91 4.73 1.70
CA LEU A 39 -8.72 3.28 1.60
C LEU A 39 -7.24 2.95 1.41
N VAL A 40 -6.66 2.21 2.35
CA VAL A 40 -5.25 1.81 2.32
C VAL A 40 -5.14 0.30 2.12
N GLY A 41 -4.58 -0.15 1.00
CA GLY A 41 -4.26 -1.57 0.78
C GLY A 41 -2.87 -1.90 1.29
N LEU A 42 -2.75 -2.87 2.20
CA LEU A 42 -1.48 -3.39 2.69
C LEU A 42 -1.11 -4.65 1.91
N PHE A 43 0.06 -4.61 1.28
CA PHE A 43 0.62 -5.71 0.51
C PHE A 43 1.99 -6.12 1.04
N VAL A 44 2.27 -7.41 0.94
CA VAL A 44 3.58 -8.00 1.25
C VAL A 44 3.95 -8.89 0.08
N ASN A 45 4.93 -8.49 -0.72
CA ASN A 45 5.48 -9.26 -1.84
C ASN A 45 4.41 -9.85 -2.78
N HIS A 46 3.34 -9.10 -3.06
CA HIS A 46 2.35 -9.47 -4.08
C HIS A 46 2.92 -9.23 -5.48
N SER A 47 2.36 -9.90 -6.49
CA SER A 47 2.71 -9.59 -7.87
C SER A 47 2.14 -8.21 -8.27
N ARG A 48 2.75 -7.58 -9.27
CA ARG A 48 2.28 -6.28 -9.80
C ARG A 48 0.83 -6.35 -10.27
N ASP A 49 0.48 -7.44 -10.95
CA ASP A 49 -0.84 -7.59 -11.56
C ASP A 49 -1.91 -7.76 -10.47
N ASP A 50 -1.62 -8.50 -9.39
CA ASP A 50 -2.52 -8.61 -8.25
C ASP A 50 -2.75 -7.25 -7.58
N VAL A 51 -1.68 -6.46 -7.37
CA VAL A 51 -1.79 -5.13 -6.77
C VAL A 51 -2.61 -4.20 -7.67
N PHE A 52 -2.43 -4.27 -9.00
CA PHE A 52 -3.21 -3.48 -9.95
C PHE A 52 -4.69 -3.84 -9.95
N GLU A 53 -5.00 -5.12 -9.97
CA GLU A 53 -6.37 -5.62 -9.93
C GLU A 53 -7.07 -5.14 -8.66
N ILE A 54 -6.47 -5.41 -7.49
CA ILE A 54 -7.03 -5.04 -6.20
C ILE A 54 -7.17 -3.51 -6.08
N ALA A 55 -6.14 -2.74 -6.47
CA ALA A 55 -6.18 -1.30 -6.35
C ALA A 55 -7.26 -0.65 -7.23
N ARG A 56 -7.51 -1.21 -8.42
CA ARG A 56 -8.54 -0.70 -9.35
C ARG A 56 -9.94 -1.12 -8.92
N GLU A 57 -10.12 -2.36 -8.48
CA GLU A 57 -11.43 -2.88 -8.09
C GLU A 57 -11.91 -2.29 -6.76
N VAL A 58 -11.01 -2.19 -5.77
CA VAL A 58 -11.32 -1.59 -4.47
C VAL A 58 -11.21 -0.07 -4.53
N GLU A 59 -10.70 0.50 -5.63
CA GLU A 59 -10.40 1.92 -5.83
C GLU A 59 -9.66 2.51 -4.62
N LEU A 60 -8.46 1.98 -4.36
CA LEU A 60 -7.63 2.37 -3.22
C LEU A 60 -7.06 3.78 -3.36
N ASP A 61 -6.95 4.51 -2.25
CA ASP A 61 -6.27 5.82 -2.18
C ASP A 61 -4.77 5.69 -1.88
N TRP A 62 -4.40 4.62 -1.17
CA TRP A 62 -3.03 4.32 -0.78
C TRP A 62 -2.67 2.85 -0.96
N ILE A 63 -1.44 2.61 -1.39
CA ILE A 63 -0.80 1.29 -1.38
C ILE A 63 0.34 1.31 -0.36
N GLN A 64 0.24 0.47 0.66
CA GLN A 64 1.26 0.28 1.68
C GLN A 64 2.05 -1.02 1.44
N LEU A 65 3.33 -0.89 1.16
CA LEU A 65 4.24 -1.99 0.83
C LEU A 65 5.12 -2.36 2.04
N HIS A 66 4.97 -3.58 2.55
CA HIS A 66 5.67 -4.08 3.76
C HIS A 66 6.75 -5.11 3.47
N GLY A 67 6.91 -5.55 2.21
CA GLY A 67 7.88 -6.58 1.83
C GLY A 67 9.23 -6.03 1.39
N ASP A 68 9.83 -6.71 0.44
CA ASP A 68 11.15 -6.40 -0.15
C ASP A 68 10.99 -5.86 -1.58
N GLU A 69 9.88 -5.15 -1.84
CA GLU A 69 9.55 -4.62 -3.16
C GLU A 69 10.62 -3.63 -3.64
N SER A 70 11.08 -3.78 -4.89
CA SER A 70 12.14 -2.94 -5.45
C SER A 70 11.64 -1.56 -5.87
N VAL A 71 12.54 -0.61 -6.06
CA VAL A 71 12.18 0.74 -6.52
C VAL A 71 11.55 0.71 -7.92
N GLU A 72 11.95 -0.22 -8.79
CA GLU A 72 11.33 -0.43 -10.10
C GLU A 72 9.86 -0.85 -9.96
N PHE A 73 9.55 -1.72 -9.01
CA PHE A 73 8.18 -2.13 -8.72
C PHE A 73 7.33 -0.91 -8.32
N LEU A 74 7.83 -0.07 -7.42
CA LEU A 74 7.14 1.16 -7.02
C LEU A 74 6.94 2.12 -8.20
N ARG A 75 7.94 2.25 -9.08
CA ARG A 75 7.84 3.10 -10.29
C ARG A 75 6.72 2.61 -11.22
N GLU A 76 6.61 1.30 -11.41
CA GLU A 76 5.52 0.71 -12.19
C GLU A 76 4.17 0.99 -11.55
N LEU A 77 4.06 0.89 -10.23
CA LEU A 77 2.84 1.24 -9.51
C LEU A 77 2.43 2.70 -9.75
N GLN A 78 3.36 3.65 -9.64
CA GLN A 78 3.04 5.07 -9.88
C GLN A 78 2.63 5.36 -11.32
N SER A 79 3.25 4.67 -12.29
CA SER A 79 2.92 4.83 -13.71
C SER A 79 1.52 4.31 -14.03
N GLU A 80 1.14 3.16 -13.48
CA GLU A 80 -0.13 2.48 -13.78
C GLU A 80 -1.30 2.97 -12.90
N LEU A 81 -0.99 3.56 -11.74
CA LEU A 81 -1.94 4.06 -10.75
C LEU A 81 -1.59 5.50 -10.33
N PRO A 82 -1.66 6.48 -11.24
CA PRO A 82 -1.17 7.85 -10.99
C PRO A 82 -1.91 8.61 -9.89
N ASN A 83 -3.12 8.17 -9.53
CA ASN A 83 -3.93 8.77 -8.48
C ASN A 83 -3.81 8.06 -7.12
N VAL A 84 -3.04 6.97 -7.05
CA VAL A 84 -2.86 6.17 -5.83
C VAL A 84 -1.51 6.50 -5.21
N ARG A 85 -1.52 6.88 -3.94
CA ARG A 85 -0.29 7.26 -3.22
C ARG A 85 0.41 5.99 -2.71
N LEU A 86 1.73 5.98 -2.75
CA LEU A 86 2.52 4.85 -2.26
C LEU A 86 2.98 5.13 -0.83
N MET A 87 3.16 4.08 -0.04
CA MET A 87 3.75 4.15 1.29
C MET A 87 4.63 2.92 1.52
N LYS A 88 5.93 3.11 1.74
CA LYS A 88 6.83 1.99 2.06
C LYS A 88 7.00 1.87 3.56
N ALA A 89 6.73 0.68 4.11
CA ALA A 89 7.02 0.36 5.50
C ALA A 89 8.42 -0.24 5.64
N PHE A 90 9.20 0.28 6.59
CA PHE A 90 10.53 -0.20 6.93
C PHE A 90 10.55 -0.73 8.36
N ARG A 91 11.23 -1.86 8.55
CA ARG A 91 11.51 -2.39 9.90
C ARG A 91 12.81 -1.78 10.39
N ILE A 92 12.77 -1.06 11.51
CA ILE A 92 13.97 -0.52 12.14
C ILE A 92 14.59 -1.62 13.01
N GLY A 93 15.74 -2.12 12.56
CA GLY A 93 16.53 -3.14 13.25
C GLY A 93 17.76 -2.57 13.95
N ALA A 94 18.71 -3.43 14.28
CA ALA A 94 19.98 -3.04 14.92
C ALA A 94 20.79 -2.03 14.09
N ASP A 95 20.68 -2.09 12.76
CA ASP A 95 21.33 -1.18 11.81
C ASP A 95 20.61 0.18 11.68
N GLY A 96 19.59 0.43 12.51
CA GLY A 96 18.84 1.69 12.54
C GLY A 96 18.14 2.00 11.23
N PHE A 97 18.39 3.19 10.69
CA PHE A 97 17.72 3.72 9.49
C PHE A 97 18.52 3.52 8.20
N ALA A 98 19.69 2.85 8.24
CA ALA A 98 20.59 2.78 7.09
C ALA A 98 19.93 2.16 5.84
N GLY A 99 19.14 1.11 6.00
CA GLY A 99 18.39 0.49 4.90
C GLY A 99 17.33 1.41 4.31
N MET A 100 16.61 2.14 5.15
CA MET A 100 15.63 3.14 4.72
C MET A 100 16.31 4.28 3.95
N ALA A 101 17.44 4.80 4.45
CA ALA A 101 18.17 5.88 3.79
C ALA A 101 18.62 5.49 2.37
N ARG A 102 19.21 4.30 2.21
CA ARG A 102 19.62 3.79 0.88
C ARG A 102 18.44 3.65 -0.07
N PHE A 103 17.31 3.11 0.41
CA PHE A 103 16.12 2.95 -0.41
C PHE A 103 15.56 4.31 -0.85
N LEU A 104 15.53 5.30 0.04
CA LEU A 104 15.07 6.65 -0.28
C LEU A 104 15.98 7.34 -1.33
N GLU A 105 17.30 7.17 -1.22
CA GLU A 105 18.25 7.66 -2.23
C GLU A 105 18.00 7.03 -3.62
N GLU A 106 17.70 5.73 -3.65
CA GLU A 106 17.35 5.01 -4.86
C GLU A 106 16.01 5.48 -5.45
N CYS A 107 15.00 5.73 -4.61
CA CYS A 107 13.72 6.33 -5.04
C CYS A 107 13.93 7.70 -5.71
N VAL A 108 14.74 8.58 -5.09
CA VAL A 108 15.05 9.90 -5.65
C VAL A 108 15.75 9.77 -7.01
N THR A 109 16.69 8.85 -7.14
CA THR A 109 17.42 8.61 -8.40
C THR A 109 16.51 8.08 -9.51
N SER A 110 15.50 7.31 -9.14
CA SER A 110 14.55 6.67 -10.06
C SER A 110 13.27 7.49 -10.29
N ASN A 111 13.19 8.73 -9.79
CA ASN A 111 11.99 9.60 -9.84
C ASN A 111 10.73 8.94 -9.25
N VAL A 112 10.91 8.15 -8.19
CA VAL A 112 9.80 7.53 -7.44
C VAL A 112 9.49 8.35 -6.20
N THR A 113 8.21 8.64 -5.98
CA THR A 113 7.74 9.37 -4.78
C THR A 113 7.01 8.45 -3.81
N LEU A 114 7.30 8.57 -2.53
CA LEU A 114 6.61 7.90 -1.42
C LEU A 114 5.77 8.89 -0.62
#